data_AF-A0A946V2S9-F1
#
_entry.id   AF-A0A946V2S9-F1
#
_cell.length_a   1.000
_cell.length_b   1.000
_cell.length_c   1.000
_cell.angle_alpha   90.00
_cell.angle_beta   90.00
_cell.angle_gamma   90.00
#
_symmetry.space_group_name_H-M   'P 1'
#
loop_
_entity.id
_entity.type
_entity.pdbx_description
1 polymer ?
#
loop_
_entity_poly.entity_id
_entity_poly.type
_entity_poly.pdbx_seq_one_letter_code
_entity_poly.pdbx_strand_id
1 'polypeptide(L)'
;MHHRLKITLHAVALGALLLMPTARAETLEQAWQAALGADRALQAARSEVSAANEDLAAAKSRRLPAVSAGVGVSRFNEAPAFDFSAAGIPATLPLFGDENLGMANANVTLPLF
;
A
#
# COMPACT_ATOMS: atom_id res chain seq x y z
N MET A 1 19.64 -15.07 69.48
CA MET A 1 19.45 -15.19 68.01
C MET A 1 18.51 -14.14 67.39
N HIS A 2 17.55 -13.57 68.12
CA HIS A 2 16.53 -12.64 67.54
C HIS A 2 17.03 -11.25 67.08
N HIS A 3 18.19 -10.79 67.56
CA HIS A 3 18.69 -9.45 67.23
C HIS A 3 19.35 -9.37 65.84
N ARG A 4 20.02 -10.45 65.41
CA ARG A 4 20.67 -10.51 64.08
C ARG A 4 19.66 -10.61 62.94
N LEU A 5 18.54 -11.30 63.17
CA LEU A 5 17.45 -11.47 62.18
C LEU A 5 16.75 -10.14 61.86
N LYS A 6 16.54 -9.28 62.87
CA LYS A 6 15.93 -7.96 62.69
C LYS A 6 16.82 -7.03 61.87
N ILE A 7 18.13 -7.04 62.12
CA ILE A 7 19.11 -6.21 61.41
C ILE A 7 19.22 -6.62 59.94
N THR A 8 19.25 -7.91 59.63
CA THR A 8 19.24 -8.39 58.23
C THR A 8 17.94 -8.05 57.51
N LEU A 9 16.79 -8.11 58.18
CA LEU A 9 15.50 -7.74 57.58
C LEU A 9 15.47 -6.25 57.20
N HIS A 10 16.03 -5.39 58.04
CA HIS A 10 16.11 -3.94 57.77
C HIS A 10 17.10 -3.62 56.64
N ALA A 11 18.22 -4.33 56.58
CA ALA A 11 19.20 -4.17 55.51
C ALA A 11 18.66 -4.60 54.13
N VAL A 12 17.88 -5.69 54.09
CA VAL A 12 17.21 -6.15 52.85
C VAL A 12 16.12 -5.18 52.41
N ALA A 13 15.35 -4.62 53.36
CA ALA A 13 14.34 -3.61 53.05
C ALA A 13 14.95 -2.29 52.52
N LEU A 14 16.09 -1.86 53.09
CA LEU A 14 16.83 -0.69 52.59
C LEU A 14 17.44 -0.93 51.19
N GLY A 15 17.96 -2.14 50.95
CA GLY A 15 18.48 -2.53 49.64
C GLY A 15 17.41 -2.52 48.55
N ALA A 16 16.20 -3.00 48.85
CA ALA A 16 15.09 -3.01 47.90
C ALA A 16 14.58 -1.59 47.54
N LEU A 17 14.68 -0.64 48.45
CA LEU A 17 14.27 0.75 48.21
C LEU A 17 15.21 1.50 47.24
N LEU A 18 16.49 1.12 47.22
CA LEU A 18 17.52 1.71 46.34
C LEU A 18 17.43 1.21 44.88
N LEU A 19 16.73 0.10 44.64
CA LEU A 19 16.48 -0.42 43.29
C LEU A 19 15.18 0.11 42.66
N MET A 20 14.45 1.01 43.34
CA MET A 20 13.27 1.65 42.75
C MET A 20 13.71 2.56 41.59
N PRO A 21 13.14 2.39 40.38
CA PRO A 21 13.43 3.28 39.28
C PRO A 21 13.03 4.70 39.69
N THR A 22 13.97 5.64 39.55
CA THR A 22 13.65 7.06 39.76
C THR A 22 12.64 7.47 38.69
N ALA A 23 11.40 7.73 39.12
CA ALA A 23 10.42 8.37 38.27
C ALA A 23 10.98 9.75 37.88
N ARG A 24 11.51 9.88 36.66
CA ARG A 24 11.90 11.18 36.11
C ARG A 24 10.60 11.94 35.88
N ALA A 25 10.40 13.04 36.58
CA ALA A 25 9.32 13.96 36.27
C ALA A 25 9.54 14.48 34.84
N GLU A 26 8.66 14.11 33.94
CA GLU A 26 8.61 14.72 32.61
C GLU A 26 8.29 16.21 32.76
N THR A 27 8.90 17.05 31.94
CA THR A 27 8.54 18.47 31.92
C THR A 27 7.17 18.64 31.28
N LEU A 28 6.47 19.72 31.59
CA LEU A 28 5.21 20.07 30.92
C LEU A 28 5.37 20.07 29.40
N GLU A 29 6.50 20.56 28.90
CA GLU A 29 6.84 20.55 27.47
C GLU A 29 6.92 19.13 26.92
N GLN A 30 7.56 18.19 27.64
CA GLN A 30 7.66 16.79 27.22
C GLN A 30 6.29 16.13 27.15
N ALA A 31 5.45 16.33 28.18
CA ALA A 31 4.10 15.81 28.21
C ALA A 31 3.23 16.40 27.08
N TRP A 32 3.40 17.70 26.79
CA TRP A 32 2.69 18.38 25.72
C TRP A 32 3.10 17.88 24.32
N GLN A 33 4.39 17.72 24.05
CA GLN A 33 4.87 17.15 22.79
C GLN A 33 4.43 15.69 22.61
N ALA A 34 4.44 14.90 23.69
CA ALA A 34 3.93 13.54 23.67
C ALA A 34 2.43 13.51 23.34
N ALA A 35 1.63 14.40 23.93
CA ALA A 35 0.21 14.54 23.64
C ALA A 35 -0.05 14.95 22.19
N LEU A 36 0.64 15.96 21.67
CA LEU A 36 0.54 16.38 20.26
C LEU A 36 0.92 15.26 19.29
N GLY A 37 1.93 14.45 19.63
CA GLY A 37 2.34 13.30 18.84
C GLY A 37 1.30 12.18 18.82
N ALA A 38 0.57 11.98 19.93
CA ALA A 38 -0.44 10.95 20.08
C ALA A 38 -1.87 11.39 19.70
N ASP A 39 -2.10 12.70 19.51
CA ASP A 39 -3.42 13.26 19.23
C ASP A 39 -3.97 12.76 17.87
N ARG A 40 -5.06 11.99 17.95
CA ARG A 40 -5.70 11.37 16.78
C ARG A 40 -6.46 12.37 15.93
N ALA A 41 -7.02 13.44 16.50
CA ALA A 41 -7.70 14.47 15.75
C ALA A 41 -6.70 15.26 14.91
N LEU A 42 -5.53 15.59 15.48
CA LEU A 42 -4.45 16.24 14.75
C LEU A 42 -3.88 15.34 13.65
N GLN A 43 -3.69 14.04 13.93
CA GLN A 43 -3.26 13.08 12.91
C GLN A 43 -4.29 12.97 11.76
N ALA A 44 -5.59 12.88 12.10
CA ALA A 44 -6.67 12.84 11.10
C ALA A 44 -6.66 14.11 10.23
N ALA A 45 -6.58 15.30 10.83
CA ALA A 45 -6.51 16.55 10.09
C ALA A 45 -5.30 16.62 9.15
N ARG A 46 -4.13 16.11 9.58
CA ARG A 46 -2.95 16.02 8.72
C ARG A 46 -3.15 15.07 7.53
N SER A 47 -3.79 13.92 7.77
CA SER A 47 -4.14 12.98 6.71
C SER A 47 -5.13 13.57 5.72
N GLU A 48 -6.14 14.32 6.19
CA GLU A 48 -7.10 15.03 5.34
C GLU A 48 -6.41 16.07 4.45
N VAL A 49 -5.48 16.86 5.00
CA VAL A 49 -4.68 17.81 4.22
C VAL A 49 -3.83 17.09 3.17
N SER A 50 -3.21 15.96 3.53
CA SER A 50 -2.44 15.14 2.59
C SER A 50 -3.32 14.63 1.44
N ALA A 51 -4.52 14.10 1.75
CA ALA A 51 -5.45 13.62 0.75
C ALA A 51 -5.92 14.76 -0.19
N ALA A 52 -6.25 15.92 0.37
CA ALA A 52 -6.64 17.09 -0.42
C ALA A 52 -5.54 17.56 -1.39
N ASN A 53 -4.27 17.43 -1.00
CA ASN A 53 -3.14 17.73 -1.89
C ASN A 53 -3.02 16.74 -3.04
N GLU A 54 -3.22 15.44 -2.78
CA GLU A 54 -3.26 14.41 -3.82
C GLU A 54 -4.44 14.62 -4.78
N ASP A 55 -5.61 14.96 -4.25
CA ASP A 55 -6.79 15.29 -5.05
C ASP A 55 -6.56 16.50 -5.95
N LEU A 56 -5.87 17.53 -5.43
CA LEU A 56 -5.47 18.69 -6.22
C LEU A 56 -4.48 18.30 -7.33
N ALA A 57 -3.51 17.43 -7.04
CA ALA A 57 -2.56 16.93 -8.03
C ALA A 57 -3.27 16.12 -9.12
N ALA A 58 -4.19 15.23 -8.75
CA ALA A 58 -5.04 14.45 -9.67
C ALA A 58 -5.96 15.35 -10.50
N ALA A 59 -6.51 16.43 -9.91
CA ALA A 59 -7.28 17.41 -10.64
C ALA A 59 -6.45 18.16 -11.68
N LYS A 60 -5.20 18.51 -11.36
CA LYS A 60 -4.26 19.13 -12.31
C LYS A 60 -3.84 18.18 -13.42
N SER A 61 -3.60 16.90 -13.10
CA SER A 61 -3.16 15.91 -14.10
C SER A 61 -4.22 15.64 -15.16
N ARG A 62 -5.52 15.86 -14.87
CA ARG A 62 -6.60 15.78 -15.87
C ARG A 62 -6.45 16.73 -17.06
N ARG A 63 -5.59 17.76 -16.97
CA ARG A 63 -5.26 18.66 -18.09
C ARG A 63 -4.06 18.20 -18.91
N LEU A 64 -3.43 17.10 -18.54
CA LEU A 64 -2.28 16.54 -19.25
C LEU A 64 -2.75 15.44 -20.21
N PRO A 65 -1.96 15.13 -21.26
CA PRO A 65 -2.22 13.98 -22.10
C PRO A 65 -2.20 12.69 -21.27
N ALA A 66 -3.20 11.84 -21.46
CA ALA A 66 -3.23 10.51 -20.87
C ALA A 66 -2.73 9.49 -21.89
N VAL A 67 -1.86 8.57 -21.45
CA VAL A 67 -1.37 7.45 -22.27
C VAL A 67 -1.81 6.16 -21.62
N SER A 68 -2.45 5.28 -22.38
CA SER A 68 -2.79 3.93 -21.95
C SER A 68 -2.21 2.91 -22.92
N ALA A 69 -1.80 1.76 -22.40
CA ALA A 69 -1.33 0.64 -23.20
C ALA A 69 -1.92 -0.65 -22.65
N GLY A 70 -2.21 -1.58 -23.55
CA GLY A 70 -2.83 -2.86 -23.23
C GLY A 70 -2.21 -3.99 -24.04
N VAL A 71 -2.24 -5.18 -23.45
CA VAL A 71 -1.90 -6.43 -24.12
C VAL A 71 -2.96 -7.46 -23.74
N GLY A 72 -3.36 -8.27 -24.70
CA GLY A 72 -4.31 -9.35 -24.51
C GLY A 72 -3.89 -10.55 -25.35
N VAL A 73 -4.19 -11.75 -24.85
CA VAL A 73 -4.00 -12.99 -25.60
C VAL A 73 -5.32 -13.74 -25.57
N SER A 74 -5.81 -14.12 -26.74
CA SER A 74 -6.95 -15.02 -26.89
C SER A 74 -6.46 -16.38 -27.37
N ARG A 75 -6.79 -17.43 -26.62
CA ARG A 75 -6.55 -18.82 -27.04
C ARG A 75 -7.84 -19.41 -27.59
N PHE A 76 -7.76 -20.00 -28.77
CA PHE A 76 -8.83 -20.73 -29.41
C PHE A 76 -8.70 -22.22 -29.13
N ASN A 77 -9.82 -22.96 -29.17
CA ASN A 77 -9.79 -24.42 -29.03
C ASN A 77 -9.17 -25.12 -30.24
N GLU A 78 -9.23 -24.48 -31.41
CA GLU A 78 -8.60 -24.92 -32.65
C GLU A 78 -8.14 -23.69 -33.44
N ALA A 79 -7.05 -23.83 -34.21
CA ALA A 79 -6.49 -22.75 -35.00
C ALA A 79 -7.55 -22.22 -35.99
N PRO A 80 -7.86 -20.90 -35.98
CA PRO A 80 -8.86 -20.35 -36.89
C PRO A 80 -8.48 -20.58 -38.36
N ALA A 81 -9.43 -21.08 -39.15
CA ALA A 81 -9.22 -21.38 -40.57
C ALA A 81 -10.48 -21.09 -41.39
N PHE A 82 -10.28 -20.77 -42.68
CA PHE A 82 -11.35 -20.82 -43.66
C PHE A 82 -11.57 -22.27 -44.11
N ASP A 83 -12.83 -22.71 -44.10
CA ASP A 83 -13.24 -24.01 -44.62
C ASP A 83 -13.99 -23.85 -45.95
N PHE A 84 -13.48 -24.47 -47.01
CA PHE A 84 -14.08 -24.46 -48.35
C PHE A 84 -14.88 -25.74 -48.65
N SER A 85 -15.05 -26.64 -47.68
CA SER A 85 -15.80 -27.89 -47.84
C SER A 85 -17.23 -27.65 -48.34
N ALA A 86 -17.86 -26.56 -47.89
CA ALA A 86 -19.19 -26.13 -48.33
C ALA A 86 -19.27 -25.76 -49.83
N ALA A 87 -18.15 -25.41 -50.45
CA ALA A 87 -18.03 -25.16 -51.89
C ALA A 87 -17.58 -26.41 -52.69
N GLY A 88 -17.49 -27.58 -52.04
CA GLY A 88 -17.05 -28.83 -52.66
C GLY A 88 -15.53 -28.97 -52.81
N ILE A 89 -14.75 -28.06 -52.22
CA ILE A 89 -13.29 -28.09 -52.26
C ILE A 89 -12.80 -28.60 -50.88
N PRO A 90 -12.16 -29.78 -50.80
CA PRO A 90 -11.68 -30.33 -49.53
C PRO A 90 -10.35 -29.69 -49.12
N ALA A 91 -10.37 -28.38 -48.88
CA ALA A 91 -9.22 -27.60 -48.46
C ALA A 91 -9.61 -26.65 -47.32
N THR A 92 -8.70 -26.52 -46.35
CA THR A 92 -8.78 -25.50 -45.30
C THR A 92 -7.57 -24.58 -45.42
N LEU A 93 -7.80 -23.28 -45.17
CA LEU A 93 -6.74 -22.27 -45.19
C LEU A 93 -6.63 -21.64 -43.79
N PRO A 94 -5.55 -21.90 -43.04
CA PRO A 94 -5.37 -21.30 -41.71
C PRO A 94 -5.24 -19.78 -41.81
N LEU A 95 -5.94 -19.07 -40.92
CA LEU A 95 -5.90 -17.61 -40.81
C LEU A 95 -4.61 -17.14 -40.14
N PHE A 96 -4.19 -17.85 -39.09
CA PHE A 96 -2.96 -17.62 -38.35
C PHE A 96 -2.30 -18.97 -38.05
N GLY A 97 -0.98 -18.96 -37.84
CA GLY A 97 -0.18 -20.18 -37.67
C GLY A 97 -0.30 -20.87 -36.30
N ASP A 98 -1.10 -20.35 -35.38
CA ASP A 98 -1.25 -20.86 -34.01
C ASP A 98 -2.69 -20.67 -33.48
N GLU A 99 -3.01 -21.38 -32.39
CA GLU A 99 -4.26 -21.25 -31.62
C GLU A 99 -4.29 -19.98 -30.74
N ASN A 100 -3.19 -19.25 -30.62
CA ASN A 100 -3.09 -18.05 -29.80
C ASN A 100 -3.02 -16.78 -30.65
N LEU A 101 -3.90 -15.83 -30.36
CA LEU A 101 -3.87 -14.49 -30.93
C LEU A 101 -3.46 -13.48 -29.86
N GLY A 102 -2.25 -12.96 -29.97
CA GLY A 102 -1.77 -11.82 -29.19
C GLY A 102 -2.18 -10.50 -29.82
N MET A 103 -2.65 -9.56 -29.00
CA MET A 103 -2.98 -8.20 -29.40
C MET A 103 -2.32 -7.23 -28.43
N ALA A 104 -1.76 -6.14 -28.96
CA ALA A 104 -1.22 -5.05 -28.17
C ALA A 104 -1.72 -3.72 -28.73
N ASN A 105 -2.01 -2.78 -27.84
CA ASN A 105 -2.49 -1.44 -28.21
C ASN A 105 -1.85 -0.37 -27.33
N ALA A 106 -1.72 0.83 -27.89
CA ALA A 106 -1.34 2.04 -27.17
C ALA A 106 -2.23 3.18 -27.65
N ASN A 107 -2.74 3.99 -26.73
CA ASN A 107 -3.66 5.07 -26.98
C ASN A 107 -3.19 6.32 -26.25
N VAL A 108 -3.30 7.48 -26.92
CA VAL A 108 -3.00 8.79 -26.34
C VAL A 108 -4.26 9.64 -26.43
N THR A 109 -4.69 10.21 -25.31
CA THR A 109 -5.85 11.10 -25.23
C THR A 109 -5.39 12.50 -24.83
N LEU A 110 -5.76 13.50 -25.64
CA LEU A 110 -5.43 14.90 -25.41
C LEU A 110 -6.69 15.67 -24.97
N PRO A 111 -6.73 16.24 -23.75
CA PRO A 111 -7.83 17.11 -23.35
C PRO A 111 -7.76 18.43 -24.12
N LEU A 112 -8.92 18.91 -24.61
CA LEU A 112 -9.01 20.13 -25.42
C LEU A 112 -9.30 21.41 -24.59
N PHE A 113 -9.58 21.27 -23.29
CA PHE A 113 -9.79 22.37 -22.33
C PHE A 113 -9.64 21.88 -20.88
#